data_AF-A0A1I6SLE7-F1
#
_entry.id   AF-A0A1I6SLE7-F1
#
_cell.length_a   1.000
_cell.length_b   1.000
_cell.length_c   1.000
_cell.angle_alpha   90.00
_cell.angle_beta   90.00
_cell.angle_gamma   90.00
#
_symmetry.space_group_name_H-M   'P 1'
#
loop_
_entity.id
_entity.type
_entity.pdbx_description
1 polymer ?
#
loop_
_entity_poly.entity_id
_entity_poly.type
_entity_poly.pdbx_seq_one_letter_code
_entity_poly.pdbx_strand_id
1 'polypeptide(L)' 'MAEFSTATLQPGQTESNDQGERVGRSSGGHLVQMRRRVSDRGFAVTVDAEPRPEVPTEVLTHEWSEANSAFDRLMREY' A
#
# COMPACT_ATOMS: atom_id res chain seq x y z
N MET A 1 -21.77 9.31 0.23
CA MET A 1 -20.38 8.90 0.54
C MET A 1 -19.65 8.87 -0.78
N ALA A 2 -18.54 9.60 -0.93
CA ALA A 2 -17.80 9.55 -2.18
C ALA A 2 -17.25 8.13 -2.37
N GLU A 3 -17.57 7.51 -3.50
CA GLU A 3 -16.99 6.23 -3.87
C GLU A 3 -15.48 6.42 -4.00
N PHE A 4 -14.73 5.72 -3.15
CA PHE A 4 -13.29 5.67 -3.23
C PHE A 4 -12.89 5.09 -4.58
N SER A 5 -12.29 5.91 -5.43
CA SER A 5 -11.84 5.50 -6.75
C SER A 5 -10.32 5.58 -6.82
N THR A 6 -9.67 4.43 -6.80
CA THR A 6 -8.22 4.32 -7.00
C THR A 6 -7.78 4.84 -8.39
N ALA A 7 -8.73 5.04 -9.31
CA ALA A 7 -8.50 5.55 -10.66
C ALA A 7 -8.19 7.06 -10.70
N THR A 8 -8.50 7.83 -9.65
CA THR A 8 -8.25 9.28 -9.61
C THR A 8 -6.91 9.65 -8.97
N LEU A 9 -6.21 8.68 -8.38
CA LEU A 9 -4.92 8.92 -7.71
C LEU A 9 -3.83 9.23 -8.73
N GLN A 10 -3.18 10.38 -8.57
CA GLN A 10 -1.99 10.72 -9.34
C GLN A 10 -0.74 10.06 -8.74
N PRO A 11 0.32 9.82 -9.55
CA PRO A 11 1.60 9.35 -9.03
C PRO A 11 2.10 10.20 -7.86
N GLY A 12 2.55 9.54 -6.80
CA GLY A 12 2.98 10.15 -5.54
C GLY A 12 1.85 10.57 -4.59
N GLN A 13 0.59 10.49 -5.02
CA GLN A 13 -0.54 10.78 -4.12
C GLN A 13 -0.89 9.58 -3.26
N THR A 14 -1.25 9.88 -2.01
CA THR A 14 -1.72 8.90 -1.04
C THR A 14 -3.00 9.38 -0.39
N GLU A 15 -3.90 8.45 -0.11
CA GLU A 15 -5.11 8.68 0.66
C GLU A 15 -5.16 7.72 1.84
N SER A 16 -5.80 8.15 2.93
CA SER A 16 -6.01 7.32 4.11
C SER A 16 -7.48 7.37 4.48
N ASN A 17 -8.07 6.23 4.83
CA ASN A 17 -9.45 6.19 5.33
C ASN A 17 -9.48 6.11 6.87
N ASP A 18 -10.67 6.33 7.44
CA ASP A 18 -10.90 6.33 8.89
C ASP A 18 -10.68 4.95 9.55
N GLN A 19 -10.52 3.89 8.75
CA GLN A 19 -10.23 2.54 9.22
C GLN A 19 -8.73 2.24 9.33
N GLY A 20 -7.89 3.23 9.02
CA GLY A 20 -6.44 3.05 8.97
C GLY A 20 -6.01 2.20 7.79
N GLU A 21 -6.71 2.29 6.66
CA GLU A 21 -6.21 1.80 5.38
C GLU A 21 -5.50 2.94 4.65
N ARG A 22 -4.37 2.64 4.01
CA ARG A 22 -3.64 3.60 3.18
C ARG A 22 -3.60 3.16 1.73
N VAL A 23 -4.15 4.03 0.92
CA VAL A 23 -4.11 4.22 -0.51
C VAL A 23 -2.89 4.90 -1.10
N GLY A 24 -2.23 4.43 -2.16
CA GLY A 24 -1.35 5.31 -2.92
C GLY A 24 -1.07 4.85 -4.34
N ARG A 25 -0.61 5.79 -5.16
CA ARG A 25 -0.01 5.49 -6.46
C ARG A 25 1.47 5.83 -6.44
N SER A 26 2.29 4.85 -6.73
CA SER A 26 3.74 4.99 -6.70
C SER A 26 4.25 5.82 -7.90
N SER A 27 5.54 6.14 -7.90
CA SER A 27 6.20 7.01 -8.89
C SER A 27 6.21 6.45 -10.31
N GLY A 28 6.31 5.13 -10.46
CA GLY A 28 6.17 4.36 -11.70
C GLY A 28 4.71 3.98 -12.04
N GLY A 29 3.74 4.45 -11.25
CA GLY A 29 2.30 4.36 -11.58
C GLY A 29 1.56 3.15 -11.02
N HIS A 30 2.23 2.29 -10.26
CA HIS A 30 1.63 1.13 -9.62
C HIS A 30 0.75 1.52 -8.42
N LEU A 31 -0.30 0.73 -8.16
CA LEU A 31 -1.09 0.89 -6.95
C LEU A 31 -0.37 0.28 -5.77
N VAL A 32 -0.29 1.01 -4.67
CA VAL A 32 0.23 0.52 -3.38
C VAL A 32 -0.88 0.66 -2.35
N GLN A 33 -1.15 -0.40 -1.60
CA GLN A 33 -2.20 -0.45 -0.59
C GLN A 33 -1.66 -1.04 0.69
N MET A 34 -1.96 -0.41 1.83
CA MET A 34 -1.71 -0.95 3.16
C MET A 34 -3.03 -1.14 3.89
N ARG A 35 -3.26 -2.36 4.39
CA ARG A 35 -4.48 -2.72 5.11
C ARG A 35 -4.17 -3.55 6.35
N ARG A 36 -5.00 -3.39 7.38
CA ARG A 36 -4.99 -4.29 8.54
C ARG A 36 -5.53 -5.66 8.14
N ARG A 37 -4.89 -6.73 8.61
CA ARG A 37 -5.41 -8.10 8.42
C ARG A 37 -6.55 -8.36 9.40
N VAL A 38 -7.67 -8.87 8.88
CA VAL A 38 -8.85 -9.20 9.69
C VAL A 38 -8.67 -10.55 10.38
N SER A 39 -8.11 -11.53 9.66
CA SER A 39 -7.96 -12.91 10.14
C SER A 39 -6.70 -13.15 10.98
N ASP A 40 -5.73 -12.22 10.96
CA ASP A 40 -4.42 -12.40 11.59
C ASP A 40 -3.92 -11.10 12.21
N ARG A 41 -3.01 -11.21 13.19
CA ARG A 41 -2.31 -10.04 13.73
C ARG A 41 -1.30 -9.53 12.70
N GLY A 42 -1.53 -8.32 12.20
CA GLY A 42 -0.58 -7.60 11.38
C GLY A 42 -1.22 -6.76 10.29
N PHE A 43 -0.36 -6.24 9.44
CA PHE A 43 -0.70 -5.45 8.27
C PHE A 43 -0.15 -6.12 7.02
N ALA A 44 -0.84 -5.93 5.91
CA ALA A 44 -0.37 -6.33 4.60
C ALA A 44 -0.17 -5.07 3.78
N VAL A 45 1.00 -4.94 3.16
CA VAL A 45 1.30 -3.92 2.17
C VAL A 45 1.41 -4.60 0.82
N THR A 46 0.58 -4.21 -0.13
CA THR A 46 0.49 -4.81 -1.46
C THR A 46 0.81 -3.78 -2.54
N VAL A 47 1.52 -4.20 -3.59
CA VAL A 47 1.76 -3.40 -4.81
C VAL A 47 1.28 -4.16 -6.05
N ASP A 48 0.59 -3.46 -6.95
CA ASP A 48 0.15 -3.99 -8.24
C ASP A 48 1.29 -3.97 -9.27
N ALA A 49 2.29 -4.80 -9.04
CA ALA A 49 3.44 -4.99 -9.92
C ALA A 49 3.73 -6.49 -10.10
N GLU A 50 4.64 -6.85 -11.01
CA GLU A 50 5.09 -8.24 -11.11
C GLU A 50 6.00 -8.60 -9.92
N PRO A 51 5.76 -9.75 -9.23
CA PRO A 51 6.60 -10.16 -8.12
C PRO A 51 8.00 -10.51 -8.59
N ARG A 52 9.01 -9.89 -7.97
CA ARG A 52 10.42 -10.17 -8.21
C ARG A 52 11.11 -10.55 -6.90
N PRO A 53 12.20 -11.32 -6.94
CA PRO A 53 12.92 -11.71 -5.73
C PRO A 53 13.33 -10.52 -4.85
N GLU A 54 13.62 -9.39 -5.48
CA GLU A 54 14.07 -8.17 -4.80
C GLU A 54 12.92 -7.29 -4.33
N VAL A 55 11.72 -7.46 -4.90
CA VAL A 55 10.52 -6.73 -4.48
C VAL A 55 9.27 -7.61 -4.56
N PRO A 56 8.77 -8.05 -3.41
CA PRO A 56 7.54 -8.82 -3.34
C PRO A 56 6.33 -7.92 -3.61
N THR A 57 5.30 -8.49 -4.22
CA THR A 57 3.98 -7.84 -4.41
C THR A 57 3.20 -7.70 -3.12
N GLU A 58 3.55 -8.45 -2.09
CA GLU A 58 2.94 -8.40 -0.77
C GLU A 58 4.02 -8.52 0.31
N VAL A 59 4.01 -7.58 1.25
CA VAL A 59 4.84 -7.59 2.46
C VAL A 59 3.92 -7.71 3.66
N LEU A 60 4.19 -8.72 4.49
CA LEU A 60 3.47 -8.96 5.73
C LEU A 60 4.29 -8.42 6.90
N THR A 61 3.69 -7.53 7.69
CA THR A 61 4.32 -6.96 8.90
C THR A 61 3.41 -7.14 10.10
N HIS A 62 3.99 -7.18 11.30
CA HIS A 62 3.21 -7.32 12.54
C HIS A 62 2.96 -5.96 13.21
N GLU A 63 3.74 -4.93 12.87
CA GLU A 63 3.60 -3.58 13.41
C GLU A 63 3.21 -2.55 12.35
N TRP A 64 2.47 -1.51 12.78
CA TRP A 64 2.06 -0.39 11.93
C TRP A 64 3.24 0.46 11.46
N SER A 65 4.28 0.62 12.29
CA SER A 65 5.51 1.34 11.95
C SER A 65 6.25 0.68 10.78
N GLU A 66 6.42 -0.64 10.85
CA GLU A 66 7.01 -1.47 9.80
C GLU A 66 6.15 -1.43 8.53
N ALA A 67 4.82 -1.50 8.68
CA ALA A 67 3.88 -1.43 7.57
C ALA A 67 4.00 -0.09 6.82
N ASN A 68 4.02 1.03 7.54
CA ASN A 68 4.20 2.36 6.94
C ASN A 68 5.55 2.47 6.24
N SER A 69 6.61 1.96 6.85
CA SER A 69 7.95 1.99 6.25
C SER A 69 8.02 1.18 4.95
N ALA A 70 7.35 0.03 4.89
CA ALA A 70 7.23 -0.78 3.68
C ALA A 70 6.38 -0.08 2.61
N PHE A 71 5.25 0.50 3.00
CA PHE A 71 4.40 1.28 2.10
C PHE A 71 5.14 2.47 1.48
N ASP A 72 5.82 3.29 2.30
CA ASP A 72 6.55 4.47 1.84
C ASP A 72 7.77 4.11 0.98
N ARG A 73 8.33 2.89 1.15
CA ARG A 73 9.36 2.36 0.25
C ARG A 73 8.77 2.03 -1.12
N LEU A 74 7.70 1.24 -1.15
CA LEU A 74 7.05 0.83 -2.40
C LEU A 74 6.50 2.03 -3.19
N MET A 75 5.95 3.04 -2.51
CA MET A 75 5.50 4.29 -3.12
C MET A 75 6.60 5.06 -3.88
N ARG A 76 7.85 4.93 -3.45
CA ARG A 76 9.00 5.62 -4.08
C ARG A 76 9.65 4.81 -5.19
N GLU A 77 9.66 3.49 -5.05
CA GLU A 77 10.39 2.59 -5.96
C GLU A 77 9.56 2.17 -7.18
N TYR A 78 8.28 1.91 -6.98
CA TYR A 78 7.34 1.51 -8.03
C TYR A 78 6.64 2.73 -8.58
#